data_AF-A0A3B8VIR8-F1
#
_entry.id   AF-A0A3B8VIR8-F1
#
_cell.length_a   1.000
_cell.length_b   1.000
_cell.length_c   1.000
_cell.angle_alpha   90.00
_cell.angle_beta   90.00
_cell.angle_gamma   90.00
#
_symmetry.space_group_name_H-M   'P 1'
#
loop_
_entity.id
_entity.type
_entity.pdbx_description
1 polymer ?
#
loop_
_entity_poly.entity_id
_entity_poly.type
_entity_poly.pdbx_seq_one_letter_code
_entity_poly.pdbx_strand_id
1 'polypeptide(L)'
;MSPQVTRDRGKYILTPTVKAEIKKMRWRKGEHDNEETRPTNLTIHQESRHVSLSGEHISLEVDEEGLRRSAQAIVEYFNNYELGFVGDVPRLQRDYFTFMSWLYISPFICDLRTQAVVTGGNIFHYPSFAVIYGKSNCGKTSLVDTLITSMFGHPHTVQKDSFTRSTLRGIQHNYKRFPVVFDDITRQRFNLHGLDIVKDENLPSVQEHPCFVLSMNAEPQSFQDEVVKRCLMIYTNTSLPTHQYALADRLYASVEDIRNRLTTDLYRKYLAVVMDKLDATPLPRDILQVSSETICELLDQYSGSQLPEWCRLVSWGEYADSRYERPTRRLDALLAPENYRKSIGEGEHGWSIQADSVVVWGKADLFGRTSLKGEIPDFLYDDTSSVGDTFVLYRKQTEDFLDRKITPPGFKWPWNN
;
A
#
# COMPACT_ATOMS: atom_id res chain seq x y z
N MET A 1 40.00 5.18 -15.52
CA MET A 1 40.85 6.24 -14.94
C MET A 1 40.63 6.21 -13.44
N SER A 2 41.69 6.21 -12.63
CA SER A 2 41.55 6.20 -11.17
C SER A 2 41.20 7.61 -10.70
N PRO A 3 40.19 7.80 -9.82
CA PRO A 3 39.79 9.14 -9.38
C PRO A 3 40.93 9.82 -8.61
N GLN A 4 41.31 11.02 -9.03
CA GLN A 4 42.37 11.79 -8.37
C GLN A 4 41.81 12.51 -7.14
N VAL A 5 42.22 12.07 -5.95
CA VAL A 5 41.89 12.73 -4.68
C VAL A 5 42.91 13.85 -4.43
N THR A 6 42.44 15.08 -4.27
CA THR A 6 43.28 16.23 -3.96
C THR A 6 43.43 16.39 -2.45
N ARG A 7 44.66 16.61 -1.97
CA ARG A 7 44.96 16.91 -0.57
C ARG A 7 45.12 18.42 -0.41
N ASP A 8 44.39 19.01 0.53
CA ASP A 8 44.64 20.37 1.02
C ASP A 8 44.70 20.34 2.55
N ARG A 9 45.74 20.97 3.11
CA ARG A 9 46.01 21.06 4.57
C ARG A 9 45.78 19.76 5.35
N GLY A 10 46.27 18.63 4.83
CA GLY A 10 46.22 17.34 5.51
C GLY A 10 44.85 16.64 5.53
N LYS A 11 43.81 17.23 4.93
CA LYS A 11 42.49 16.60 4.75
C LYS A 11 42.31 16.21 3.28
N TYR A 12 41.77 15.01 3.05
CA TYR A 12 41.41 14.57 1.72
C TYR A 12 40.12 15.28 1.29
N ILE A 13 40.19 16.08 0.22
CA ILE A 13 39.02 16.74 -0.34
C ILE A 13 38.46 15.85 -1.44
N LEU A 14 37.35 15.20 -1.14
CA LEU A 14 36.56 14.47 -2.13
C LEU A 14 35.72 15.47 -2.91
N THR A 15 36.14 15.79 -4.12
CA THR A 15 35.37 16.61 -5.04
C THR A 15 34.05 15.91 -5.43
N PRO A 16 32.98 16.66 -5.78
CA PRO A 16 31.71 16.08 -6.21
C PRO A 16 31.84 15.09 -7.38
N THR A 17 32.78 15.34 -8.29
CA THR A 17 33.11 14.44 -9.41
C THR A 17 33.71 13.12 -8.94
N VAL A 18 34.64 13.14 -7.98
CA VAL A 18 35.21 11.94 -7.38
C VAL A 18 34.15 11.15 -6.60
N LYS A 19 33.25 11.83 -5.87
CA LYS A 19 32.11 11.17 -5.20
C LYS A 19 31.18 10.50 -6.20
N ALA A 20 30.85 11.18 -7.30
CA ALA A 20 30.02 10.62 -8.37
C ALA A 20 30.70 9.43 -9.05
N GLU A 21 32.00 9.47 -9.27
CA GLU A 21 32.77 8.38 -9.89
C GLU A 21 32.92 7.17 -8.97
N ILE A 22 33.13 7.38 -7.66
CA ILE A 22 33.06 6.31 -6.64
C ILE A 22 31.65 5.71 -6.59
N LYS A 23 30.59 6.54 -6.65
CA LYS A 23 29.20 6.07 -6.69
C LYS A 23 28.95 5.24 -7.96
N LYS A 24 29.43 5.70 -9.13
CA LYS A 24 29.34 5.01 -10.42
C LYS A 24 30.14 3.70 -10.45
N MET A 25 31.31 3.66 -9.82
CA MET A 25 32.10 2.44 -9.65
C MET A 25 31.43 1.47 -8.70
N ARG A 26 30.85 1.92 -7.57
CA ARG A 26 30.04 1.08 -6.68
C ARG A 26 28.78 0.56 -7.37
N TRP A 27 28.14 1.37 -8.21
CA TRP A 27 26.97 0.99 -9.00
C TRP A 27 27.33 -0.11 -10.02
N ARG A 28 28.37 0.11 -10.82
CA ARG A 28 28.89 -0.87 -11.81
C ARG A 28 29.40 -2.17 -11.19
N LYS A 29 29.92 -2.11 -9.96
CA LYS A 29 30.39 -3.29 -9.22
C LYS A 29 29.26 -3.96 -8.43
N GLY A 30 28.14 -3.25 -8.18
CA GLY A 30 26.99 -3.72 -7.42
C GLY A 30 25.87 -4.34 -8.26
N GLU A 31 25.75 -3.99 -9.55
CA GLU A 31 24.74 -4.56 -10.46
C GLU A 31 25.05 -6.00 -10.88
N HIS A 32 26.32 -6.42 -10.93
CA HIS A 32 26.69 -7.75 -11.41
C HIS A 32 27.00 -8.79 -10.31
N ASP A 33 27.38 -8.38 -9.10
CA ASP A 33 27.79 -9.30 -8.04
C ASP A 33 26.78 -9.42 -6.86
N ASN A 34 25.69 -8.62 -6.82
CA ASN A 34 25.00 -8.33 -5.55
C ASN A 34 23.45 -8.33 -5.50
N GLU A 35 22.72 -8.72 -6.54
CA GLU A 35 21.26 -8.94 -6.42
C GLU A 35 20.90 -10.36 -5.94
N GLU A 36 21.65 -11.39 -6.37
CA GLU A 36 21.45 -12.79 -5.95
C GLU A 36 21.97 -13.08 -4.52
N THR A 37 22.85 -12.23 -3.98
CA THR A 37 23.50 -12.42 -2.66
C THR A 37 22.88 -11.60 -1.53
N ARG A 38 21.89 -10.73 -1.82
CA ARG A 38 21.22 -9.96 -0.75
C ARG A 38 20.41 -10.89 0.15
N PRO A 39 20.49 -10.69 1.47
CA PRO A 39 19.85 -11.59 2.39
C PRO A 39 18.33 -11.33 2.38
N THR A 40 17.59 -12.34 1.93
CA THR A 40 16.15 -12.24 1.59
C THR A 40 15.33 -13.33 2.27
N ASN A 41 15.95 -14.20 3.06
CA ASN A 41 15.27 -15.30 3.72
C ASN A 41 15.04 -14.95 5.20
N LEU A 42 13.84 -14.49 5.56
CA LEU A 42 13.52 -14.10 6.94
C LEU A 42 12.84 -15.26 7.68
N THR A 43 13.40 -15.65 8.82
CA THR A 43 12.81 -16.61 9.75
C THR A 43 12.60 -15.92 11.10
N ILE A 44 11.43 -16.14 11.70
CA ILE A 44 11.06 -15.61 13.01
C ILE A 44 10.53 -16.76 13.85
N HIS A 45 11.19 -17.04 14.97
CA HIS A 45 10.70 -17.95 16.00
C HIS A 45 10.18 -17.12 17.16
N GLN A 46 8.86 -16.93 17.22
CA GLN A 46 8.22 -16.05 18.21
C GLN A 46 8.48 -16.51 19.65
N GLU A 47 8.32 -17.80 19.94
CA GLU A 47 8.49 -18.34 21.30
C GLU A 47 9.91 -18.16 21.85
N SER A 48 10.94 -18.35 21.02
CA SER A 48 12.34 -18.21 21.41
C SER A 48 12.91 -16.80 21.19
N ARG A 49 12.11 -15.88 20.65
CA ARG A 49 12.52 -14.52 20.27
C ARG A 49 13.76 -14.50 19.36
N HIS A 50 13.91 -15.53 18.55
CA HIS A 50 15.02 -15.67 17.61
C HIS A 50 14.60 -15.21 16.22
N VAL A 51 15.30 -14.20 15.70
CA VAL A 51 15.11 -13.68 14.34
C VAL A 51 16.39 -13.92 13.54
N SER A 52 16.25 -14.42 12.31
CA SER A 52 17.39 -14.56 11.41
C SER A 52 17.06 -14.14 10.00
N LEU A 53 18.02 -13.47 9.34
CA LEU A 53 17.95 -13.08 7.94
C LEU A 53 19.06 -13.80 7.17
N SER A 54 18.68 -14.67 6.23
CA SER A 54 19.56 -15.57 5.50
C SER A 54 20.49 -16.40 6.40
N GLY A 55 19.97 -16.83 7.56
CA GLY A 55 20.69 -17.63 8.54
C GLY A 55 21.54 -16.82 9.54
N GLU A 56 21.73 -15.52 9.31
CA GLU A 56 22.41 -14.64 10.27
C GLU A 56 21.43 -14.15 11.34
N HIS A 57 21.81 -14.30 12.61
CA HIS A 57 20.98 -13.88 13.74
C HIS A 57 20.88 -12.35 13.81
N ILE A 58 19.66 -11.84 13.88
CA ILE A 58 19.35 -10.44 14.14
C ILE A 58 19.02 -10.32 15.62
N SER A 59 19.90 -9.66 16.37
CA SER A 59 19.62 -9.36 17.79
C SER A 59 18.37 -8.46 17.90
N LEU A 60 17.55 -8.64 18.93
CA LEU A 60 16.44 -7.72 19.24
C LEU A 60 16.85 -6.60 20.22
N GLU A 61 18.07 -6.64 20.75
CA GLU A 61 18.64 -5.56 21.56
C GLU A 61 19.10 -4.41 20.67
N VAL A 62 18.61 -3.20 20.92
CA VAL A 62 18.78 -2.05 20.03
C VAL A 62 19.70 -1.01 20.62
N ASP A 63 20.42 -0.31 19.75
CA ASP A 63 21.10 0.92 20.11
C ASP A 63 20.09 2.07 20.16
N GLU A 64 19.96 2.73 21.31
CA GLU A 64 19.03 3.86 21.44
C GLU A 64 19.39 5.03 20.53
N GLU A 65 20.67 5.23 20.19
CA GLU A 65 21.05 6.29 19.25
C GLU A 65 20.60 5.95 17.82
N GLY A 66 20.86 4.72 17.35
CA GLY A 66 20.34 4.19 16.09
C GLY A 66 18.81 4.27 15.99
N LEU A 67 18.12 3.94 17.09
CA LEU A 67 16.67 4.03 17.22
C LEU A 67 16.16 5.47 17.03
N ARG A 68 16.73 6.44 17.76
CA ARG A 68 16.38 7.87 17.63
C ARG A 68 16.65 8.40 16.23
N ARG A 69 17.83 8.08 15.66
CA ARG A 69 18.18 8.48 14.29
C ARG A 69 17.18 7.96 13.26
N SER A 70 16.74 6.71 13.41
CA SER A 70 15.79 6.08 12.48
C SER A 70 14.38 6.65 12.64
N ALA A 71 13.93 6.89 13.88
CA ALA A 71 12.64 7.52 14.15
C ALA A 71 12.57 8.94 13.54
N GLN A 72 13.62 9.75 13.73
CA GLN A 72 13.74 11.07 13.13
C GLN A 72 13.75 11.03 11.60
N ALA A 73 14.53 10.11 11.02
CA ALA A 73 14.62 9.95 9.57
C ALA A 73 13.27 9.57 8.94
N ILE A 74 12.48 8.71 9.60
CA ILE A 74 11.12 8.36 9.12
C ILE A 74 10.18 9.55 9.20
N VAL A 75 10.18 10.30 10.31
CA VAL A 75 9.34 11.50 10.42
C VAL A 75 9.70 12.52 9.34
N GLU A 76 10.99 12.76 9.14
CA GLU A 76 11.49 13.64 8.08
C GLU A 76 11.08 13.17 6.68
N TYR A 77 11.14 11.85 6.43
CA TYR A 77 10.72 11.26 5.17
C TYR A 77 9.25 11.55 4.83
N PHE A 78 8.34 11.38 5.79
CA PHE A 78 6.93 11.67 5.56
C PHE A 78 6.66 13.17 5.41
N ASN A 79 7.38 14.01 6.14
CA ASN A 79 7.24 15.47 6.03
C ASN A 79 7.77 16.00 4.69
N ASN A 80 8.68 15.28 4.01
CA ASN A 80 9.14 15.66 2.67
C ASN A 80 8.02 15.72 1.61
N TYR A 81 6.91 15.01 1.80
CA TYR A 81 5.77 15.10 0.86
C TYR A 81 5.20 16.53 0.82
N GLU A 82 5.22 17.26 1.93
CA GLU A 82 4.70 18.63 2.03
C GLU A 82 5.55 19.66 1.27
N LEU A 83 6.80 19.33 0.96
CA LEU A 83 7.76 20.26 0.33
C LEU A 83 7.53 20.44 -1.18
N GLY A 84 6.74 19.58 -1.83
CA GLY A 84 6.63 19.62 -3.28
C GLY A 84 5.52 18.82 -3.94
N PHE A 85 4.87 17.91 -3.21
CA PHE A 85 3.80 17.14 -3.81
C PHE A 85 2.54 18.00 -3.94
N VAL A 86 1.84 17.83 -5.06
CA VAL A 86 0.59 18.54 -5.34
C VAL A 86 -0.57 17.55 -5.30
N GLY A 87 -1.59 17.87 -4.48
CA GLY A 87 -2.75 17.03 -4.25
C GLY A 87 -3.16 17.06 -2.77
N ASP A 88 -3.81 15.99 -2.32
CA ASP A 88 -4.14 15.78 -0.92
C ASP A 88 -2.94 15.13 -0.21
N VAL A 89 -1.99 15.96 0.22
CA VAL A 89 -0.76 15.52 0.92
C VAL A 89 -1.07 14.87 2.27
N PRO A 90 -1.95 15.44 3.13
CA PRO A 90 -2.31 14.80 4.39
C PRO A 90 -2.95 13.42 4.22
N ARG A 91 -3.79 13.22 3.20
CA ARG A 91 -4.29 11.88 2.86
C ARG A 91 -3.17 10.96 2.39
N LEU A 92 -2.27 11.42 1.51
CA LEU A 92 -1.13 10.63 1.04
C LEU A 92 -0.28 10.12 2.22
N GLN A 93 0.08 11.00 3.16
CA GLN A 93 0.87 10.62 4.32
C GLN A 93 0.14 9.60 5.19
N ARG A 94 -1.17 9.76 5.43
CA ARG A 94 -1.99 8.78 6.17
C ARG A 94 -2.08 7.43 5.48
N ASP A 95 -2.29 7.42 4.16
CA ASP A 95 -2.37 6.20 3.36
C ASP A 95 -1.02 5.47 3.33
N TYR A 96 0.09 6.21 3.23
CA TYR A 96 1.45 5.64 3.31
C TYR A 96 1.83 5.19 4.71
N PHE A 97 1.32 5.83 5.76
CA PHE A 97 1.46 5.35 7.13
C PHE A 97 0.69 4.04 7.36
N THR A 98 -0.48 3.92 6.76
CA THR A 98 -1.27 2.68 6.75
C THR A 98 -0.50 1.56 6.04
N PHE A 99 0.12 1.86 4.90
CA PHE A 99 1.01 0.93 4.21
C PHE A 99 2.20 0.51 5.07
N MET A 100 2.89 1.46 5.72
CA MET A 100 4.00 1.18 6.63
C MET A 100 3.57 0.25 7.77
N SER A 101 2.41 0.50 8.36
CA SER A 101 1.84 -0.33 9.41
C SER A 101 1.61 -1.76 8.92
N TRP A 102 1.01 -1.94 7.75
CA TRP A 102 0.85 -3.27 7.17
C TRP A 102 2.19 -3.94 6.81
N LEU A 103 3.14 -3.19 6.25
CA LEU A 103 4.43 -3.75 5.81
C LEU A 103 5.27 -4.23 7.00
N TYR A 104 5.30 -3.45 8.08
CA TYR A 104 6.07 -3.79 9.28
C TYR A 104 5.52 -5.05 9.97
N ILE A 105 4.20 -5.25 9.99
CA ILE A 105 3.59 -6.46 10.58
C ILE A 105 3.57 -7.65 9.62
N SER A 106 3.88 -7.44 8.34
CA SER A 106 3.71 -8.46 7.30
C SER A 106 4.44 -9.79 7.56
N PRO A 107 5.62 -9.85 8.22
CA PRO A 107 6.26 -11.12 8.54
C PRO A 107 5.50 -12.03 9.51
N PHE A 108 4.51 -11.50 10.23
CA PHE A 108 3.64 -12.25 11.14
C PHE A 108 2.31 -12.66 10.50
N ILE A 109 1.95 -12.08 9.35
CA ILE A 109 0.65 -12.31 8.68
C ILE A 109 0.45 -13.81 8.34
N CYS A 110 1.50 -14.55 7.98
CA CYS A 110 1.38 -15.99 7.69
C CYS A 110 0.88 -16.81 8.89
N ASP A 111 1.37 -16.49 10.10
CA ASP A 111 0.95 -17.19 11.32
C ASP A 111 -0.49 -16.84 11.68
N LEU A 112 -0.83 -15.55 11.59
CA LEU A 112 -2.16 -15.02 11.87
C LEU A 112 -3.22 -15.59 10.92
N ARG A 113 -2.87 -15.73 9.64
CA ARG A 113 -3.73 -16.39 8.64
C ARG A 113 -3.94 -17.85 8.98
N THR A 114 -2.87 -18.57 9.33
CA THR A 114 -2.94 -19.98 9.74
C THR A 114 -3.86 -20.14 10.95
N GLN A 115 -3.72 -19.27 11.95
CA GLN A 115 -4.58 -19.27 13.13
C GLN A 115 -6.03 -18.92 12.81
N ALA A 116 -6.27 -17.94 11.94
CA ALA A 116 -7.62 -17.61 11.49
C ALA A 116 -8.30 -18.82 10.84
N VAL A 117 -7.58 -19.58 10.00
CA VAL A 117 -8.13 -20.81 9.42
C VAL A 117 -8.45 -21.86 10.47
N VAL A 118 -7.53 -22.12 11.41
CA VAL A 118 -7.72 -23.11 12.49
C VAL A 118 -8.92 -22.75 13.39
N THR A 119 -9.13 -21.46 13.64
CA THR A 119 -10.21 -20.95 14.52
C THR A 119 -11.52 -20.64 13.78
N GLY A 120 -11.59 -20.86 12.46
CA GLY A 120 -12.76 -20.52 11.64
C GLY A 120 -12.99 -19.02 11.45
N GLY A 121 -11.95 -18.20 11.67
CA GLY A 121 -11.95 -16.76 11.44
C GLY A 121 -11.81 -16.37 9.95
N ASN A 122 -11.95 -15.06 9.68
CA ASN A 122 -11.86 -14.51 8.33
C ASN A 122 -10.43 -14.10 7.95
N ILE A 123 -9.82 -14.81 7.00
CA ILE A 123 -8.47 -14.54 6.50
C ILE A 123 -8.33 -13.19 5.78
N PHE A 124 -9.44 -12.57 5.36
CA PHE A 124 -9.40 -11.29 4.66
C PHE A 124 -9.00 -10.11 5.57
N HIS A 125 -9.01 -10.29 6.89
CA HIS A 125 -8.43 -9.32 7.82
C HIS A 125 -6.89 -9.32 7.84
N TYR A 126 -6.27 -10.30 7.16
CA TYR A 126 -4.82 -10.50 7.14
C TYR A 126 -4.33 -10.58 5.68
N PRO A 127 -4.46 -9.52 4.88
CA PRO A 127 -4.14 -9.58 3.45
C PRO A 127 -2.65 -9.87 3.22
N SER A 128 -2.34 -10.92 2.44
CA SER A 128 -0.96 -11.25 2.04
C SER A 128 -0.42 -10.33 0.94
N PHE A 129 -1.28 -9.52 0.32
CA PHE A 129 -0.93 -8.62 -0.77
C PHE A 129 -1.25 -7.17 -0.39
N ALA A 130 -0.35 -6.26 -0.73
CA ALA A 130 -0.61 -4.83 -0.77
C ALA A 130 -0.42 -4.32 -2.20
N VAL A 131 -1.33 -3.46 -2.67
CA VAL A 131 -1.28 -2.83 -3.98
C VAL A 131 -1.20 -1.33 -3.80
N ILE A 132 -0.05 -0.75 -4.13
CA ILE A 132 0.15 0.70 -4.17
C ILE A 132 0.00 1.16 -5.61
N TYR A 133 -1.02 1.96 -5.86
CA TYR A 133 -1.35 2.36 -7.23
C TYR A 133 -1.75 3.83 -7.33
N GLY A 134 -1.57 4.38 -8.53
CA GLY A 134 -1.84 5.79 -8.75
C GLY A 134 -1.08 6.36 -9.94
N LYS A 135 -1.01 7.69 -9.98
CA LYS A 135 -0.22 8.40 -11.00
C LYS A 135 1.26 8.04 -10.90
N SER A 136 2.00 8.28 -11.98
CA SER A 136 3.46 8.34 -11.92
C SER A 136 3.90 9.46 -10.95
N ASN A 137 5.11 9.34 -10.40
CA ASN A 137 5.71 10.35 -9.51
C ASN A 137 4.96 10.62 -8.20
N CYS A 138 4.20 9.63 -7.69
CA CYS A 138 3.62 9.68 -6.33
C CYS A 138 4.60 9.20 -5.24
N GLY A 139 5.86 8.90 -5.58
CA GLY A 139 6.85 8.43 -4.61
C GLY A 139 6.73 6.96 -4.19
N LYS A 140 5.94 6.14 -4.90
CA LYS A 140 5.68 4.72 -4.58
C LYS A 140 6.97 3.90 -4.40
N THR A 141 7.85 3.89 -5.41
CA THR A 141 9.14 3.17 -5.35
C THR A 141 10.01 3.67 -4.20
N SER A 142 10.12 4.99 -4.06
CA SER A 142 10.91 5.60 -2.98
C SER A 142 10.38 5.24 -1.60
N LEU A 143 9.06 5.16 -1.42
CA LEU A 143 8.44 4.76 -0.16
C LEU A 143 8.83 3.32 0.18
N VAL A 144 8.59 2.40 -0.75
CA VAL A 144 8.87 0.98 -0.52
C VAL A 144 10.36 0.76 -0.25
N ASP A 145 11.24 1.36 -1.05
CA ASP A 145 12.70 1.28 -0.84
C ASP A 145 13.11 1.81 0.54
N THR A 146 12.54 2.94 0.97
CA THR A 146 12.88 3.56 2.27
C THR A 146 12.42 2.68 3.42
N LEU A 147 11.19 2.14 3.36
CA LEU A 147 10.66 1.27 4.40
C LEU A 147 11.39 -0.08 4.46
N ILE A 148 11.66 -0.72 3.32
CA ILE A 148 12.46 -1.96 3.29
C ILE A 148 13.88 -1.71 3.80
N THR A 149 14.49 -0.56 3.47
CA THR A 149 15.79 -0.14 4.03
C THR A 149 15.71 0.04 5.55
N SER A 150 14.63 0.61 6.08
CA SER A 150 14.45 0.75 7.54
C SER A 150 14.27 -0.59 8.27
N MET A 151 13.78 -1.62 7.57
CA MET A 151 13.58 -2.95 8.13
C MET A 151 14.84 -3.81 8.06
N PHE A 152 15.55 -3.80 6.92
CA PHE A 152 16.61 -4.76 6.61
C PHE A 152 17.95 -4.12 6.22
N GLY A 153 18.04 -2.78 6.22
CA GLY A 153 19.27 -2.04 5.94
C GLY A 153 19.60 -1.88 4.46
N HIS A 154 18.80 -2.46 3.56
CA HIS A 154 18.98 -2.33 2.11
C HIS A 154 17.62 -2.39 1.40
N PRO A 155 17.43 -1.67 0.27
CA PRO A 155 16.25 -1.83 -0.55
C PRO A 155 16.28 -3.22 -1.20
N HIS A 156 15.09 -3.75 -1.52
CA HIS A 156 14.96 -5.02 -2.22
C HIS A 156 13.70 -5.02 -3.09
N THR A 157 13.87 -5.32 -4.38
CA THR A 157 12.78 -5.45 -5.35
C THR A 157 13.08 -6.65 -6.25
N VAL A 158 12.05 -7.44 -6.56
CA VAL A 158 12.11 -8.56 -7.49
C VAL A 158 11.76 -8.08 -8.89
N GLN A 159 12.42 -8.67 -9.89
CA GLN A 159 12.13 -8.39 -11.29
C GLN A 159 10.65 -8.62 -11.60
N LYS A 160 10.00 -7.62 -12.19
CA LYS A 160 8.58 -7.67 -12.58
C LYS A 160 8.23 -8.90 -13.44
N ASP A 161 9.18 -9.41 -14.22
CA ASP A 161 8.97 -10.57 -15.07
C ASP A 161 8.76 -11.88 -14.30
N SER A 162 9.23 -11.92 -13.05
CA SER A 162 9.03 -13.02 -12.12
C SER A 162 7.64 -13.04 -11.48
N PHE A 163 6.80 -12.03 -11.71
CA PHE A 163 5.42 -12.02 -11.23
C PHE A 163 4.55 -12.95 -12.10
N THR A 164 4.67 -14.25 -11.84
CA THR A 164 3.91 -15.33 -12.46
C THR A 164 3.59 -16.40 -11.42
N ARG A 165 2.54 -17.18 -11.66
CA ARG A 165 2.11 -18.26 -10.76
C ARG A 165 3.19 -19.33 -10.52
N SER A 166 3.97 -19.66 -11.55
CA SER A 166 5.01 -20.69 -11.45
C SER A 166 6.18 -20.25 -10.59
N THR A 167 6.57 -18.97 -10.69
CA THR A 167 7.74 -18.44 -9.98
C THR A 167 7.41 -18.11 -8.52
N LEU A 168 6.16 -17.73 -8.23
CA LEU A 168 5.74 -17.37 -6.88
C LEU A 168 5.94 -18.47 -5.84
N ARG A 169 5.72 -19.75 -6.18
CA ARG A 169 6.01 -20.85 -5.23
C ARG A 169 7.48 -20.92 -4.83
N GLY A 170 8.38 -20.71 -5.79
CA GLY A 170 9.81 -20.64 -5.53
C GLY A 170 10.16 -19.44 -4.66
N ILE A 171 9.55 -18.29 -4.92
CA ILE A 171 9.70 -17.08 -4.10
C ILE A 171 9.22 -17.34 -2.66
N GLN A 172 8.02 -17.92 -2.48
CA GLN A 172 7.46 -18.23 -1.17
C GLN A 172 8.41 -19.10 -0.33
N HIS A 173 8.97 -20.14 -0.94
CA HIS A 173 9.92 -21.03 -0.28
C HIS A 173 11.25 -20.33 0.07
N ASN A 174 11.77 -19.50 -0.84
CA ASN A 174 13.10 -18.92 -0.69
C ASN A 174 13.12 -17.68 0.21
N TYR A 175 12.06 -16.87 0.17
CA TYR A 175 11.97 -15.62 0.94
C TYR A 175 11.41 -15.83 2.34
N LYS A 176 10.65 -16.92 2.54
CA LYS A 176 9.94 -17.18 3.79
C LYS A 176 9.17 -15.94 4.23
N ARG A 177 9.46 -15.32 5.38
CA ARG A 177 8.69 -14.18 5.91
C ARG A 177 9.12 -12.82 5.34
N PHE A 178 10.14 -12.77 4.48
CA PHE A 178 10.69 -11.51 3.97
C PHE A 178 9.73 -10.87 2.95
N PRO A 179 9.30 -9.60 3.12
CA PRO A 179 8.36 -8.97 2.20
C PRO A 179 8.93 -8.91 0.77
N VAL A 180 8.14 -9.34 -0.22
CA VAL A 180 8.55 -9.38 -1.62
C VAL A 180 7.93 -8.21 -2.36
N VAL A 181 8.76 -7.38 -2.99
CA VAL A 181 8.31 -6.19 -3.71
C VAL A 181 8.40 -6.43 -5.22
N PHE A 182 7.29 -6.23 -5.92
CA PHE A 182 7.24 -6.13 -7.38
C PHE A 182 6.93 -4.70 -7.77
N ASP A 183 7.96 -3.97 -8.24
CA ASP A 183 7.81 -2.57 -8.63
C ASP A 183 7.34 -2.42 -10.09
N ASP A 184 6.56 -1.36 -10.33
CA ASP A 184 6.03 -0.96 -11.63
C ASP A 184 5.43 -2.12 -12.47
N ILE A 185 4.57 -2.91 -11.84
CA ILE A 185 3.80 -3.95 -12.51
C ILE A 185 2.79 -3.29 -13.46
N THR A 186 2.83 -3.72 -14.73
CA THR A 186 1.90 -3.22 -15.75
C THR A 186 0.50 -3.80 -15.54
N ARG A 187 -0.53 -3.06 -15.94
CA ARG A 187 -1.93 -3.53 -15.89
C ARG A 187 -2.12 -4.85 -16.65
N GLN A 188 -1.47 -5.00 -17.80
CA GLN A 188 -1.53 -6.24 -18.59
C GLN A 188 -0.99 -7.44 -17.80
N ARG A 189 0.19 -7.29 -17.16
CA ARG A 189 0.80 -8.35 -16.36
C ARG A 189 -0.03 -8.70 -15.13
N PHE A 190 -0.59 -7.69 -14.45
CA PHE A 190 -1.50 -7.92 -13.35
C PHE A 190 -2.77 -8.67 -13.78
N ASN A 191 -3.38 -8.32 -14.91
CA ASN A 191 -4.56 -9.02 -15.40
C ASN A 191 -4.26 -10.47 -15.82
N LEU A 192 -3.07 -10.74 -16.35
CA LEU A 192 -2.66 -12.07 -16.81
C LEU A 192 -2.34 -13.04 -15.67
N HIS A 193 -1.82 -12.53 -14.55
CA HIS A 193 -1.33 -13.39 -13.46
C HIS A 193 -1.90 -13.01 -12.09
N GLY A 194 -2.03 -11.72 -11.80
CA GLY A 194 -2.37 -11.19 -10.48
C GLY A 194 -3.73 -11.61 -9.96
N LEU A 195 -4.76 -11.70 -10.82
CA LEU A 195 -6.09 -12.14 -10.39
C LEU A 195 -6.07 -13.57 -9.83
N ASP A 196 -5.46 -14.50 -10.55
CA ASP A 196 -5.35 -15.89 -10.13
C ASP A 196 -4.44 -16.02 -8.91
N ILE A 197 -3.34 -15.28 -8.87
CA ILE A 197 -2.41 -15.26 -7.73
C ILE A 197 -3.14 -14.80 -6.45
N VAL A 198 -3.85 -13.68 -6.50
CA VAL A 198 -4.57 -13.14 -5.33
C VAL A 198 -5.72 -14.05 -4.89
N LYS A 199 -6.35 -14.78 -5.82
CA LYS A 199 -7.40 -15.76 -5.51
C LYS A 199 -6.84 -17.07 -4.94
N ASP A 200 -5.80 -17.61 -5.58
CA ASP A 200 -5.29 -18.96 -5.32
C ASP A 200 -4.31 -19.00 -4.15
N GLU A 201 -3.62 -17.89 -3.84
CA GLU A 201 -2.71 -17.80 -2.70
C GLU A 201 -3.41 -17.51 -1.36
N ASN A 202 -4.71 -17.78 -1.26
CA ASN A 202 -5.42 -17.65 0.00
C ASN A 202 -4.91 -18.63 1.07
N LEU A 203 -4.28 -19.76 0.71
CA LEU A 203 -3.59 -20.65 1.63
C LEU A 203 -2.33 -21.24 0.97
N PRO A 204 -1.16 -20.61 1.13
CA PRO A 204 0.09 -21.19 0.66
C PRO A 204 0.34 -22.55 1.32
N SER A 205 0.85 -23.51 0.55
CA SER A 205 1.15 -24.86 1.06
C SER A 205 2.40 -24.93 1.95
N VAL A 206 3.04 -23.78 2.18
CA VAL A 206 4.27 -23.65 2.98
C VAL A 206 3.94 -22.95 4.29
N GLN A 207 4.59 -23.38 5.38
CA GLN A 207 4.36 -22.87 6.72
C GLN A 207 4.78 -21.39 6.87
N GLU A 208 5.92 -21.03 6.26
CA GLU A 208 6.40 -19.65 6.21
C GLU A 208 6.27 -19.15 4.78
N HIS A 209 5.59 -18.02 4.60
CA HIS A 209 5.42 -17.39 3.30
C HIS A 209 5.43 -15.87 3.41
N PRO A 210 5.86 -15.16 2.36
CA PRO A 210 6.01 -13.72 2.42
C PRO A 210 4.67 -13.05 2.20
N CYS A 211 4.63 -11.77 2.51
CA CYS A 211 3.64 -10.87 1.92
C CYS A 211 4.23 -10.20 0.69
N PHE A 212 3.36 -9.81 -0.24
CA PHE A 212 3.73 -9.25 -1.53
C PHE A 212 3.28 -7.79 -1.65
N VAL A 213 4.17 -6.93 -2.10
CA VAL A 213 3.90 -5.53 -2.42
C VAL A 213 3.90 -5.39 -3.93
N LEU A 214 2.80 -4.90 -4.50
CA LEU A 214 2.67 -4.59 -5.91
C LEU A 214 2.58 -3.08 -6.09
N SER A 215 3.55 -2.49 -6.75
CA SER A 215 3.52 -1.09 -7.15
C SER A 215 3.07 -0.99 -8.61
N MET A 216 2.09 -0.13 -8.89
CA MET A 216 1.48 -0.03 -10.21
C MET A 216 1.16 1.41 -10.61
N ASN A 217 1.40 1.73 -11.89
CA ASN A 217 0.80 2.90 -12.51
C ASN A 217 -0.57 2.49 -13.06
N ALA A 218 -1.63 2.77 -12.30
CA ALA A 218 -2.97 2.34 -12.61
C ALA A 218 -4.00 3.40 -12.21
N GLU A 219 -5.10 3.43 -12.94
CA GLU A 219 -6.22 4.25 -12.56
C GLU A 219 -6.96 3.62 -11.36
N PRO A 220 -7.60 4.43 -10.53
CA PRO A 220 -8.44 4.04 -9.40
C PRO A 220 -9.37 2.85 -9.62
N GLN A 221 -9.88 2.73 -10.84
CA GLN A 221 -10.94 1.83 -11.29
C GLN A 221 -10.39 0.58 -11.99
N SER A 222 -9.13 0.24 -11.70
CA SER A 222 -8.43 -0.83 -12.43
C SER A 222 -8.58 -2.22 -11.81
N PHE A 223 -9.20 -2.35 -10.63
CA PHE A 223 -9.20 -3.59 -9.84
C PHE A 223 -10.61 -4.10 -9.55
N GLN A 224 -10.81 -5.40 -9.73
CA GLN A 224 -12.06 -6.09 -9.40
C GLN A 224 -12.26 -6.15 -7.88
N ASP A 225 -13.52 -6.20 -7.41
CA ASP A 225 -13.85 -6.30 -5.98
C ASP A 225 -13.13 -7.48 -5.29
N GLU A 226 -12.95 -8.58 -6.02
CA GLU A 226 -12.21 -9.74 -5.54
C GLU A 226 -10.75 -9.49 -5.16
N VAL A 227 -10.10 -8.52 -5.79
CA VAL A 227 -8.76 -8.04 -5.42
C VAL A 227 -8.88 -7.08 -4.25
N VAL A 228 -9.82 -6.12 -4.33
CA VAL A 228 -10.02 -5.07 -3.31
C VAL A 228 -10.30 -5.67 -1.93
N LYS A 229 -11.04 -6.78 -1.85
CA LYS A 229 -11.35 -7.44 -0.57
C LYS A 229 -10.23 -8.31 0.00
N ARG A 230 -9.23 -8.67 -0.82
CA ARG A 230 -8.13 -9.60 -0.45
C ARG A 230 -6.78 -8.90 -0.27
N CYS A 231 -6.67 -7.66 -0.72
CA CYS A 231 -5.44 -6.89 -0.69
C CYS A 231 -5.58 -5.63 0.17
N LEU A 232 -4.47 -5.15 0.72
CA LEU A 232 -4.35 -3.76 1.16
C LEU A 232 -4.17 -2.86 -0.06
N MET A 233 -5.24 -2.19 -0.47
CA MET A 233 -5.26 -1.18 -1.54
C MET A 233 -4.86 0.20 -1.02
N ILE A 234 -3.81 0.78 -1.61
CA ILE A 234 -3.32 2.14 -1.30
C ILE A 234 -3.33 2.96 -2.58
N TYR A 235 -4.24 3.93 -2.66
CA TYR A 235 -4.41 4.78 -3.83
C TYR A 235 -3.76 6.14 -3.64
N THR A 236 -3.03 6.60 -4.66
CA THR A 236 -2.35 7.91 -4.64
C THR A 236 -2.65 8.73 -5.90
N ASN A 237 -3.12 9.95 -5.71
CA ASN A 237 -3.27 10.96 -6.79
C ASN A 237 -2.35 12.17 -6.60
N THR A 238 -1.76 12.28 -5.40
CA THR A 238 -0.82 13.30 -4.98
C THR A 238 0.55 12.99 -5.57
N SER A 239 1.04 13.88 -6.43
CA SER A 239 2.24 13.63 -7.23
C SER A 239 3.16 14.83 -7.27
N LEU A 240 4.45 14.58 -7.42
CA LEU A 240 5.42 15.64 -7.67
C LEU A 240 5.25 16.20 -9.09
N PRO A 241 5.13 17.53 -9.28
CA PRO A 241 5.01 18.13 -10.60
C PRO A 241 6.21 17.82 -11.50
N THR A 242 5.94 17.30 -12.71
CA THR A 242 6.96 16.84 -13.67
C THR A 242 7.87 17.95 -14.22
N HIS A 243 7.44 19.20 -14.16
CA HIS A 243 8.17 20.35 -14.70
C HIS A 243 9.13 20.98 -13.68
N GLN A 244 9.11 20.55 -12.40
CA GLN A 244 9.92 21.15 -11.33
C GLN A 244 11.18 20.33 -11.05
N TYR A 245 12.07 20.21 -12.04
CA TYR A 245 13.28 19.38 -11.96
C TYR A 245 14.18 19.70 -10.76
N ALA A 246 14.44 20.98 -10.48
CA ALA A 246 15.27 21.38 -9.34
C ALA A 246 14.66 21.01 -7.97
N LEU A 247 13.33 20.95 -7.86
CA LEU A 247 12.67 20.47 -6.66
C LEU A 247 12.77 18.95 -6.55
N ALA A 248 12.57 18.24 -7.66
CA ALA A 248 12.74 16.79 -7.73
C ALA A 248 14.15 16.38 -7.31
N ASP A 249 15.20 17.03 -7.83
CA ASP A 249 16.59 16.73 -7.49
C ASP A 249 16.89 16.96 -6.00
N ARG A 250 16.36 18.03 -5.42
CA ARG A 250 16.49 18.31 -3.97
C ARG A 250 15.81 17.24 -3.12
N LEU A 251 14.59 16.83 -3.49
CA LEU A 251 13.86 15.78 -2.78
C LEU A 251 14.57 14.43 -2.91
N TYR A 252 15.07 14.09 -4.10
CA TYR A 252 15.88 12.89 -4.31
C TYR A 252 17.13 12.87 -3.42
N ALA A 253 17.84 14.00 -3.33
CA ALA A 253 19.02 14.11 -2.46
C ALA A 253 18.66 13.98 -0.97
N SER A 254 17.55 14.59 -0.53
CA SER A 254 17.05 14.47 0.84
C SER A 254 16.66 13.02 1.17
N VAL A 255 15.95 12.33 0.28
CA VAL A 255 15.57 10.93 0.46
C VAL A 255 16.79 10.00 0.51
N GLU A 256 17.84 10.30 -0.25
CA GLU A 256 19.11 9.56 -0.15
C GLU A 256 19.81 9.80 1.20
N ASP A 257 19.85 11.05 1.68
CA ASP A 257 20.41 11.38 2.99
C ASP A 257 19.67 10.67 4.14
N ILE A 258 18.33 10.72 4.10
CA ILE A 258 17.45 10.00 5.03
C ILE A 258 17.79 8.50 5.02
N ARG A 259 17.86 7.87 3.85
CA ARG A 259 18.19 6.44 3.75
C ARG A 259 19.57 6.10 4.29
N ASN A 260 20.55 6.99 4.19
CA ASN A 260 21.87 6.79 4.78
C ASN A 260 21.89 6.91 6.32
N ARG A 261 20.89 7.59 6.91
CA ARG A 261 20.73 7.71 8.36
C ARG A 261 19.89 6.59 8.98
N LEU A 262 19.12 5.86 8.18
CA LEU A 262 18.32 4.74 8.65
C LEU A 262 19.23 3.61 9.17
N THR A 263 18.88 3.11 10.35
CA THR A 263 19.38 1.85 10.89
C THR A 263 18.21 0.86 10.94
N THR A 264 18.48 -0.40 11.26
CA THR A 264 17.42 -1.40 11.49
C THR A 264 16.91 -1.40 12.93
N ASP A 265 17.45 -0.56 13.82
CA ASP A 265 17.13 -0.55 15.26
C ASP A 265 15.65 -0.27 15.54
N LEU A 266 15.01 0.64 14.79
CA LEU A 266 13.57 0.89 14.95
C LEU A 266 12.75 -0.36 14.65
N TYR A 267 13.06 -1.06 13.56
CA TYR A 267 12.33 -2.27 13.19
C TYR A 267 12.63 -3.44 14.14
N ARG A 268 13.87 -3.59 14.60
CA ARG A 268 14.25 -4.60 15.60
C ARG A 268 13.51 -4.38 16.93
N LYS A 269 13.40 -3.12 17.39
CA LYS A 269 12.60 -2.77 18.56
C LYS A 269 11.12 -3.04 18.34
N TYR A 270 10.60 -2.68 17.17
CA TYR A 270 9.23 -2.97 16.76
C TYR A 270 8.93 -4.48 16.80
N LEU A 271 9.81 -5.32 16.26
CA LEU A 271 9.67 -6.78 16.30
C LEU A 271 9.54 -7.31 17.74
N ALA A 272 10.41 -6.83 18.65
CA ALA A 272 10.36 -7.24 20.05
C ALA A 272 9.01 -6.90 20.71
N VAL A 273 8.54 -5.66 20.53
CA VAL A 273 7.27 -5.18 21.11
C VAL A 273 6.07 -5.91 20.50
N VAL A 274 6.06 -6.12 19.19
CA VAL A 274 4.97 -6.85 18.52
C VAL A 274 4.89 -8.29 19.00
N MET A 275 6.01 -9.00 19.12
CA MET A 275 5.99 -10.37 19.64
C MET A 275 5.41 -10.42 21.07
N ASP A 276 5.70 -9.42 21.91
CA ASP A 276 5.05 -9.31 23.24
C ASP A 276 3.53 -9.10 23.13
N LYS A 277 3.08 -8.25 22.20
CA LYS A 277 1.65 -8.02 21.96
C LYS A 277 0.95 -9.26 21.37
N LEU A 278 1.65 -10.08 20.57
CA LEU A 278 1.13 -11.31 19.99
C LEU A 278 1.07 -12.48 20.99
N ASP A 279 1.92 -12.48 22.02
CA ASP A 279 1.85 -13.47 23.12
C ASP A 279 0.68 -13.18 24.09
N ALA A 280 0.04 -12.01 24.00
CA ALA A 280 -1.08 -11.64 24.86
C ALA A 280 -2.31 -12.54 24.61
N THR A 281 -3.02 -12.87 25.69
CA THR A 281 -4.29 -13.63 25.65
C THR A 281 -5.45 -12.71 26.09
N PRO A 282 -6.50 -12.52 25.27
CA PRO A 282 -6.69 -13.08 23.91
C PRO A 282 -5.77 -12.40 22.88
N LEU A 283 -5.43 -13.15 21.82
CA LEU A 283 -4.67 -12.62 20.69
C LEU A 283 -5.36 -11.36 20.13
N PRO A 284 -4.61 -10.29 19.83
CA PRO A 284 -5.15 -9.11 19.17
C PRO A 284 -5.84 -9.48 17.85
N ARG A 285 -7.08 -9.00 17.67
CA ARG A 285 -7.87 -9.27 16.46
C ARG A 285 -7.53 -8.34 15.30
N ASP A 286 -7.10 -7.12 15.61
CA ASP A 286 -6.78 -6.08 14.62
C ASP A 286 -5.27 -5.83 14.58
N ILE A 287 -4.61 -6.48 13.63
CA ILE A 287 -3.15 -6.44 13.51
C ILE A 287 -2.64 -5.14 12.91
N LEU A 288 -3.49 -4.43 12.16
CA LEU A 288 -3.17 -3.11 11.63
C LEU A 288 -3.15 -2.10 12.76
N GLN A 289 -4.08 -2.24 13.71
CA GLN A 289 -4.09 -1.45 14.94
C GLN A 289 -2.86 -1.74 15.81
N VAL A 290 -2.54 -3.01 16.05
CA VAL A 290 -1.33 -3.39 16.81
C VAL A 290 -0.07 -2.78 16.19
N SER A 291 0.06 -2.86 14.88
CA SER A 291 1.21 -2.32 14.15
C SER A 291 1.28 -0.80 14.24
N SER A 292 0.19 -0.12 13.87
CA SER A 292 0.14 1.34 13.86
C SER A 292 0.35 1.93 15.25
N GLU A 293 -0.24 1.34 16.29
CA GLU A 293 -0.01 1.70 17.69
C GLU A 293 1.46 1.56 18.07
N THR A 294 2.07 0.42 17.77
CA THR A 294 3.49 0.18 18.09
C THR A 294 4.40 1.19 17.37
N ILE A 295 4.10 1.52 16.10
CA ILE A 295 4.86 2.54 15.37
C ILE A 295 4.65 3.92 16.01
N CYS A 296 3.41 4.30 16.36
CA CYS A 296 3.10 5.57 17.01
C CYS A 296 3.86 5.69 18.34
N GLU A 297 3.82 4.67 19.20
CA GLU A 297 4.53 4.63 20.48
C GLU A 297 6.04 4.82 20.30
N LEU A 298 6.64 4.11 19.33
CA LEU A 298 8.08 4.23 19.06
C LEU A 298 8.46 5.59 18.46
N LEU A 299 7.65 6.15 17.56
CA LEU A 299 7.91 7.46 16.99
C LEU A 299 7.71 8.58 18.00
N ASP A 300 6.68 8.51 18.84
CA ASP A 300 6.44 9.48 19.92
C ASP A 300 7.60 9.49 20.92
N GLN A 301 8.06 8.30 21.32
CA GLN A 301 9.15 8.16 22.29
C GLN A 301 10.52 8.59 21.74
N TYR A 302 10.83 8.29 20.47
CA TYR A 302 12.19 8.37 19.96
C TYR A 302 12.43 9.43 18.86
N SER A 303 11.39 10.01 18.26
CA SER A 303 11.59 11.09 17.28
C SER A 303 12.12 12.37 17.92
N GLY A 304 11.79 12.63 19.19
CA GLY A 304 12.13 13.87 19.88
C GLY A 304 11.34 15.09 19.39
N SER A 305 10.29 14.86 18.59
CA SER A 305 9.34 15.86 18.10
C SER A 305 7.92 15.47 18.49
N GLN A 306 7.00 16.43 18.48
CA GLN A 306 5.58 16.11 18.59
C GLN A 306 5.18 15.16 17.45
N LEU A 307 4.39 14.14 17.78
CA LEU A 307 3.89 13.18 16.81
C LEU A 307 3.11 13.89 15.69
N PRO A 308 3.47 13.72 14.40
CA PRO A 308 2.76 14.35 13.30
C PRO A 308 1.33 13.85 13.12
N GLU A 309 0.44 14.66 12.55
CA GLU A 309 -0.98 14.31 12.37
C GLU A 309 -1.21 13.04 11.53
N TRP A 310 -0.31 12.75 10.59
CA TRP A 310 -0.38 11.53 9.77
C TRP A 310 -0.06 10.26 10.57
N CYS A 311 0.66 10.37 11.68
CA CYS A 311 1.05 9.24 12.52
C CYS A 311 -0.03 9.03 13.59
N ARG A 312 -1.03 8.23 13.23
CA ARG A 312 -2.21 7.98 14.04
C ARG A 312 -2.59 6.51 14.00
N LEU A 313 -3.30 6.05 15.01
CA LEU A 313 -3.84 4.68 15.04
C LEU A 313 -4.67 4.40 13.79
N VAL A 314 -4.49 3.21 13.22
CA VAL A 314 -5.25 2.72 12.06
C VAL A 314 -5.79 1.34 12.39
N SER A 315 -7.11 1.20 12.38
CA SER A 315 -7.77 -0.12 12.50
C SER A 315 -8.08 -0.69 11.12
N TRP A 316 -8.16 -2.01 11.02
CA TRP A 316 -8.63 -2.70 9.81
C TRP A 316 -10.06 -2.26 9.47
N GLY A 317 -10.92 -2.06 10.48
CA GLY A 317 -12.29 -1.56 10.26
C GLY A 317 -12.31 -0.19 9.59
N GLU A 318 -11.62 0.79 10.17
CA GLU A 318 -11.51 2.14 9.60
C GLU A 318 -10.94 2.10 8.18
N TYR A 319 -9.89 1.31 7.96
CA TYR A 319 -9.30 1.12 6.64
C TYR A 319 -10.29 0.49 5.64
N ALA A 320 -10.95 -0.60 6.03
CA ALA A 320 -11.88 -1.34 5.19
C ALA A 320 -13.10 -0.53 4.79
N ASP A 321 -13.57 0.39 5.65
CA ASP A 321 -14.63 1.33 5.32
C ASP A 321 -14.12 2.41 4.35
N SER A 322 -12.91 2.93 4.59
CA SER A 322 -12.31 4.00 3.79
C SER A 322 -12.09 3.61 2.32
N ARG A 323 -11.85 2.32 2.03
CA ARG A 323 -11.59 1.83 0.67
C ARG A 323 -12.80 1.99 -0.27
N TYR A 324 -14.00 2.12 0.30
CA TYR A 324 -15.24 2.32 -0.46
C TYR A 324 -15.67 3.79 -0.57
N GLU A 325 -14.96 4.74 0.06
CA GLU A 325 -15.28 6.18 -0.02
C GLU A 325 -15.41 6.69 -1.46
N ARG A 326 -14.50 6.25 -2.34
CA ARG A 326 -14.47 6.72 -3.72
C ARG A 326 -15.61 6.12 -4.56
N PRO A 327 -15.84 4.79 -4.56
CA PRO A 327 -17.06 4.20 -5.11
C PRO A 327 -18.33 4.91 -4.63
N THR A 328 -18.43 5.19 -3.33
CA THR A 328 -19.54 5.92 -2.69
C THR A 328 -19.71 7.30 -3.31
N ARG A 329 -18.67 8.15 -3.30
CA ARG A 329 -18.72 9.51 -3.86
C ARG A 329 -19.11 9.52 -5.34
N ARG A 330 -18.62 8.56 -6.13
CA ARG A 330 -18.96 8.49 -7.55
C ARG A 330 -20.39 8.04 -7.77
N LEU A 331 -20.83 7.04 -7.03
CA LEU A 331 -22.21 6.57 -7.09
C LEU A 331 -23.18 7.67 -6.66
N ASP A 332 -22.83 8.46 -5.64
CA ASP A 332 -23.58 9.65 -5.24
C ASP A 332 -23.66 10.69 -6.35
N ALA A 333 -22.55 10.99 -7.02
CA ALA A 333 -22.54 11.95 -8.14
C ALA A 333 -23.42 11.46 -9.31
N LEU A 334 -23.43 10.16 -9.60
CA LEU A 334 -24.28 9.57 -10.64
C LEU A 334 -25.76 9.63 -10.26
N LEU A 335 -26.07 9.36 -8.99
CA LEU A 335 -27.41 9.37 -8.43
C LEU A 335 -27.83 10.74 -7.89
N ALA A 336 -27.14 11.81 -8.30
CA ALA A 336 -27.48 13.17 -7.92
C ALA A 336 -28.85 13.56 -8.52
N PRO A 337 -29.68 14.35 -7.81
CA PRO A 337 -31.02 14.74 -8.26
C PRO A 337 -31.07 15.34 -9.67
N GLU A 338 -30.07 16.11 -10.06
CA GLU A 338 -29.91 16.73 -11.37
C GLU A 338 -29.75 15.71 -12.53
N ASN A 339 -29.26 14.51 -12.21
CA ASN A 339 -29.08 13.42 -13.16
C ASN A 339 -30.32 12.52 -13.27
N TYR A 340 -31.35 12.74 -12.47
CA TYR A 340 -32.59 11.96 -12.54
C TYR A 340 -33.33 12.22 -13.86
N ARG A 341 -33.88 11.15 -14.44
CA ARG A 341 -34.72 11.20 -15.64
C ARG A 341 -35.92 10.28 -15.45
N LYS A 342 -37.05 10.64 -16.06
CA LYS A 342 -38.28 9.85 -15.92
C LYS A 342 -38.21 8.56 -16.73
N SER A 343 -37.60 8.64 -17.91
CA SER A 343 -37.48 7.50 -18.82
C SER A 343 -36.02 7.07 -18.98
N ILE A 344 -35.79 5.76 -19.04
CA ILE A 344 -34.45 5.20 -19.31
C ILE A 344 -34.02 5.61 -20.72
N GLY A 345 -32.76 6.01 -20.86
CA GLY A 345 -32.18 6.46 -22.14
C GLY A 345 -32.53 7.91 -22.50
N GLU A 346 -33.22 8.64 -21.62
CA GLU A 346 -33.48 10.07 -21.80
C GLU A 346 -32.18 10.87 -21.56
N GLY A 347 -31.58 11.37 -22.64
CA GLY A 347 -30.30 12.09 -22.60
C GLY A 347 -29.08 11.17 -22.65
N GLU A 348 -27.88 11.77 -22.64
CA GLU A 348 -26.62 11.02 -22.79
C GLU A 348 -26.24 10.22 -21.54
N HIS A 349 -26.67 10.69 -20.37
CA HIS A 349 -26.54 10.01 -19.09
C HIS A 349 -27.74 10.32 -18.20
N GLY A 350 -28.02 9.42 -17.25
CA GLY A 350 -29.06 9.64 -16.27
C GLY A 350 -29.30 8.43 -15.39
N TRP A 351 -30.22 8.58 -14.44
CA TRP A 351 -30.73 7.48 -13.64
C TRP A 351 -32.24 7.56 -13.44
N SER A 352 -32.88 6.41 -13.25
CA SER A 352 -34.30 6.28 -12.95
C SER A 352 -34.54 5.13 -11.95
N ILE A 353 -35.73 5.08 -11.36
CA ILE A 353 -36.13 4.02 -10.43
C ILE A 353 -37.16 3.13 -11.11
N GLN A 354 -36.97 1.82 -11.00
CA GLN A 354 -37.94 0.81 -11.40
C GLN A 354 -38.19 -0.14 -10.22
N ALA A 355 -39.29 0.06 -9.50
CA ALA A 355 -39.63 -0.74 -8.32
C ALA A 355 -38.46 -0.85 -7.32
N ASP A 356 -37.82 -2.03 -7.28
CA ASP A 356 -36.72 -2.38 -6.37
C ASP A 356 -35.32 -2.18 -6.99
N SER A 357 -35.24 -1.60 -8.18
CA SER A 357 -33.98 -1.31 -8.86
C SER A 357 -33.80 0.16 -9.19
N VAL A 358 -32.54 0.56 -9.28
CA VAL A 358 -32.11 1.87 -9.79
C VAL A 358 -31.35 1.62 -11.08
N VAL A 359 -31.87 2.15 -12.18
CA VAL A 359 -31.25 2.00 -13.50
C VAL A 359 -30.44 3.24 -13.80
N VAL A 360 -29.15 3.06 -14.06
CA VAL A 360 -28.19 4.12 -14.40
C VAL A 360 -27.71 3.89 -15.83
N TRP A 361 -27.64 4.94 -16.65
CA TRP A 361 -27.05 4.86 -17.99
C TRP A 361 -26.12 6.04 -18.25
N GLY A 362 -25.15 5.81 -19.12
CA GLY A 362 -24.23 6.84 -19.58
C GLY A 362 -23.43 6.36 -20.78
N LYS A 363 -23.47 7.12 -21.88
CA LYS A 363 -22.54 6.89 -22.99
C LYS A 363 -21.10 7.08 -22.51
N ALA A 364 -20.17 6.33 -23.11
CA ALA A 364 -18.73 6.56 -22.99
C ALA A 364 -18.43 8.06 -23.02
N ASP A 365 -17.64 8.57 -22.06
CA ASP A 365 -17.09 9.92 -22.22
C ASP A 365 -16.22 9.98 -23.49
N LEU A 366 -15.88 11.20 -23.95
CA LEU A 366 -14.99 11.43 -25.10
C LEU A 366 -13.61 10.72 -24.98
N PHE A 367 -13.31 10.14 -23.81
CA PHE A 367 -12.09 9.42 -23.46
C PHE A 367 -12.31 7.89 -23.28
N GLY A 368 -13.51 7.37 -23.56
CA GLY A 368 -13.79 5.93 -23.59
C GLY A 368 -13.99 5.24 -22.23
N ARG A 369 -14.13 5.97 -21.11
CA ARG A 369 -14.36 5.35 -19.79
C ARG A 369 -15.81 4.87 -19.69
N THR A 370 -16.01 3.56 -19.61
CA THR A 370 -17.29 2.94 -20.03
C THR A 370 -17.93 1.92 -19.09
N SER A 371 -17.46 1.64 -17.87
CA SER A 371 -18.25 0.74 -17.02
C SER A 371 -18.17 0.99 -15.53
N LEU A 372 -19.28 1.46 -14.95
CA LEU A 372 -19.56 1.41 -13.50
C LEU A 372 -19.29 0.03 -12.91
N LYS A 373 -19.47 -1.02 -13.71
CA LYS A 373 -19.31 -2.44 -13.37
C LYS A 373 -17.96 -2.79 -12.73
N GLY A 374 -16.90 -2.05 -13.05
CA GLY A 374 -15.58 -2.23 -12.43
C GLY A 374 -15.31 -1.30 -11.25
N GLU A 375 -16.26 -0.44 -10.87
CA GLU A 375 -16.03 0.71 -9.99
C GLU A 375 -16.83 0.68 -8.69
N ILE A 376 -17.89 -0.13 -8.63
CA ILE A 376 -18.74 -0.29 -7.47
C ILE A 376 -18.81 -1.76 -7.05
N PRO A 377 -19.03 -2.07 -5.75
CA PRO A 377 -19.11 -3.44 -5.28
C PRO A 377 -20.14 -4.29 -6.03
N ASP A 378 -19.81 -5.56 -6.25
CA ASP A 378 -20.62 -6.52 -7.01
C ASP A 378 -22.02 -6.73 -6.41
N PHE A 379 -22.14 -6.71 -5.08
CA PHE A 379 -23.41 -6.85 -4.38
C PHE A 379 -24.41 -5.70 -4.61
N LEU A 380 -23.98 -4.60 -5.22
CA LEU A 380 -24.86 -3.47 -5.52
C LEU A 380 -25.66 -3.64 -6.81
N TYR A 381 -25.30 -4.58 -7.69
CA TYR A 381 -25.86 -4.60 -9.03
C TYR A 381 -26.21 -5.98 -9.58
N ASP A 382 -27.17 -6.00 -10.50
CA ASP A 382 -27.62 -7.18 -11.21
C ASP A 382 -26.83 -7.34 -12.50
N ASP A 383 -25.96 -8.34 -12.54
CA ASP A 383 -25.11 -8.66 -13.68
C ASP A 383 -25.92 -9.08 -14.92
N THR A 384 -27.08 -9.69 -14.72
CA THR A 384 -27.92 -10.23 -15.79
C THR A 384 -28.74 -9.14 -16.46
N SER A 385 -29.18 -8.16 -15.68
CA SER A 385 -29.98 -7.02 -16.16
C SER A 385 -29.12 -5.85 -16.66
N SER A 386 -27.82 -5.83 -16.33
CA SER A 386 -26.89 -4.78 -16.78
C SER A 386 -26.31 -5.11 -18.16
N VAL A 387 -26.73 -4.37 -19.19
CA VAL A 387 -26.35 -4.60 -20.59
C VAL A 387 -25.83 -3.31 -21.24
N GLY A 388 -24.65 -3.38 -21.85
CA GLY A 388 -24.05 -2.24 -22.58
C GLY A 388 -23.82 -1.03 -21.67
N ASP A 389 -24.35 0.12 -22.08
CA ASP A 389 -24.24 1.40 -21.35
C ASP A 389 -25.31 1.55 -20.23
N THR A 390 -26.07 0.50 -19.94
CA THR A 390 -27.12 0.50 -18.91
C THR A 390 -26.76 -0.44 -17.76
N PHE A 391 -26.90 0.07 -16.55
CA PHE A 391 -26.52 -0.59 -15.32
C PHE A 391 -27.69 -0.65 -14.34
N VAL A 392 -27.98 -1.83 -13.80
CA VAL A 392 -29.12 -2.06 -12.92
C VAL A 392 -28.62 -2.34 -11.51
N LEU A 393 -28.89 -1.41 -10.60
CA LEU A 393 -28.53 -1.49 -9.19
C LEU A 393 -29.69 -2.03 -8.36
N TYR A 394 -29.40 -2.84 -7.35
CA TYR A 394 -30.38 -3.19 -6.33
C TYR A 394 -30.60 -1.99 -5.40
N ARG A 395 -31.83 -1.47 -5.37
CA ARG A 395 -32.13 -0.21 -4.68
C ARG A 395 -31.81 -0.27 -3.20
N LYS A 396 -32.27 -1.32 -2.50
CA LYS A 396 -32.09 -1.43 -1.04
C LYS A 396 -30.60 -1.45 -0.66
N GLN A 397 -29.81 -2.29 -1.33
CA GLN A 397 -28.38 -2.42 -1.11
C GLN A 397 -27.65 -1.12 -1.43
N THR A 398 -28.08 -0.40 -2.47
CA THR A 398 -27.53 0.91 -2.82
C THR A 398 -27.87 1.97 -1.78
N GLU A 399 -29.09 1.97 -1.25
CA GLU A 399 -29.50 2.88 -0.17
C GLU A 399 -28.72 2.61 1.12
N ASP A 400 -28.53 1.34 1.49
CA ASP A 400 -27.76 0.92 2.66
C ASP A 400 -26.26 1.30 2.51
N PHE A 401 -25.70 1.12 1.31
CA PHE A 401 -24.30 1.47 1.01
C PHE A 401 -24.02 2.97 1.01
N LEU A 402 -24.97 3.79 0.54
CA LEU A 402 -24.84 5.25 0.53
C LEU A 402 -25.31 5.91 1.83
N ASP A 403 -25.82 5.13 2.78
CA ASP A 403 -26.47 5.61 4.01
C ASP A 403 -27.56 6.67 3.73
N ARG A 404 -28.35 6.50 2.66
CA ARG A 404 -29.45 7.42 2.30
C ARG A 404 -30.50 6.77 1.41
N LYS A 405 -31.72 7.31 1.47
CA LYS A 405 -32.81 6.92 0.55
C LYS A 405 -32.60 7.51 -0.84
N ILE A 406 -32.87 6.70 -1.87
CA ILE A 406 -32.85 7.12 -3.27
C ILE A 406 -34.31 7.41 -3.66
N THR A 407 -34.61 8.68 -3.90
CA THR A 407 -35.96 9.14 -4.24
C THR A 407 -35.93 10.06 -5.45
N PRO A 408 -36.96 10.01 -6.33
CA PRO A 408 -37.08 10.97 -7.42
C PRO A 408 -37.12 12.41 -6.88
N PRO A 409 -36.48 13.39 -7.55
CA PRO A 409 -36.60 14.79 -7.20
C PRO A 409 -38.07 15.22 -7.22
N GLY A 410 -38.50 15.94 -6.18
CA GLY A 410 -39.88 16.41 -6.05
C GLY A 410 -40.87 15.38 -5.47
N PHE A 411 -40.44 14.16 -5.14
CA PHE A 411 -41.27 13.20 -4.41
C PHE A 411 -41.25 13.52 -2.91
N LYS A 412 -42.27 14.22 -2.41
CA LYS A 412 -42.50 14.36 -0.96
C LYS A 412 -43.32 13.18 -0.46
N TRP A 413 -42.82 12.44 0.53
CA TRP A 413 -43.62 11.44 1.23
C TRP A 413 -44.80 12.13 1.95
N PRO A 414 -46.01 11.56 1.98
CA PRO A 414 -47.19 12.20 2.59
C PRO A 414 -47.11 12.44 4.10
N TRP A 415 -46.02 12.06 4.77
CA TRP A 415 -45.92 12.00 6.23
C TRP A 415 -44.74 12.78 6.82
N ASN A 416 -44.14 13.71 6.07
CA ASN A 416 -43.27 14.73 6.66
C ASN A 416 -43.98 16.09 6.63
N ASN A 417 -44.80 16.31 7.66
CA ASN A 417 -45.17 17.61 8.20
C ASN A 417 -45.07 17.54 9.71
#